data_AF-A0A8J7Y415-F1
#
_entry.id   AF-A0A8J7Y415-F1
#
_cell.length_a   1.000
_cell.length_b   1.000
_cell.length_c   1.000
_cell.angle_alpha   90.00
_cell.angle_beta   90.00
_cell.angle_gamma   90.00
#
_symmetry.space_group_name_H-M   'P 1'
#
loop_
_entity.id
_entity.type
_entity.pdbx_description
1 polymer ?
#
loop_
_entity_poly.entity_id
_entity_poly.type
_entity_poly.pdbx_seq_one_letter_code
_entity_poly.pdbx_strand_id
1 'polypeptide(L)'
;MRAKPEYRDRDETEVAVLDALADRHEEGMTVFEIRSRAEVTIDQIEGALPALKEDGLIEVEDNGERTVILPDEDVVGPAETDEETSLYERLRRRLPF
;
A
#
# COMPACT_ATOMS: atom_id res chain seq x y z
N MET A 1 13.01 -2.65 -1.21
CA MET A 1 12.24 -3.88 -0.92
C MET A 1 11.93 -4.02 0.56
N ARG A 2 10.89 -3.28 0.99
CA ARG A 2 10.24 -3.37 2.30
C ARG A 2 8.99 -4.29 2.31
N ALA A 3 8.46 -4.64 1.13
CA ALA A 3 7.37 -5.63 1.03
C ALA A 3 7.83 -7.03 1.49
N LYS A 4 6.92 -7.77 2.16
CA LYS A 4 7.21 -9.12 2.67
C LYS A 4 7.67 -10.08 1.55
N PRO A 5 8.56 -11.05 1.85
CA PRO A 5 9.09 -11.99 0.85
C PRO A 5 8.03 -12.79 0.09
N GLU A 6 6.89 -13.08 0.73
CA GLU A 6 5.77 -13.84 0.17
C GLU A 6 5.05 -13.15 -1.00
N TYR A 7 5.20 -11.83 -1.13
CA TYR A 7 4.60 -11.07 -2.23
C TYR A 7 5.56 -10.83 -3.40
N ARG A 8 6.76 -11.41 -3.36
CA ARG A 8 7.79 -11.24 -4.42
C ARG A 8 7.59 -12.14 -5.65
N ASP A 9 6.71 -13.14 -5.59
CA ASP A 9 6.33 -14.02 -6.71
C ASP A 9 5.18 -13.42 -7.56
N ARG A 10 4.93 -12.11 -7.45
CA ARG A 10 3.90 -11.35 -8.19
C ARG A 10 4.46 -10.72 -9.46
N ASP A 11 3.55 -10.15 -10.27
CA ASP A 11 3.94 -9.30 -11.40
C ASP A 11 4.93 -8.21 -10.93
N GLU A 12 5.96 -7.95 -11.73
CA GLU A 12 7.01 -6.99 -11.39
C GLU A 12 6.45 -5.60 -11.08
N THR A 13 5.35 -5.22 -11.74
CA THR A 13 4.64 -3.96 -11.54
C THR A 13 3.98 -3.91 -10.17
N GLU A 14 3.30 -4.98 -9.77
CA GLU A 14 2.64 -5.09 -8.46
C GLU A 14 3.67 -5.00 -7.33
N VAL A 15 4.80 -5.69 -7.47
CA VAL A 15 5.90 -5.64 -6.49
C VAL A 15 6.47 -4.22 -6.39
N ALA A 16 6.68 -3.54 -7.52
CA ALA A 16 7.18 -2.16 -7.53
C ALA A 16 6.21 -1.18 -6.86
N VAL A 17 4.90 -1.35 -7.07
CA VAL A 17 3.85 -0.56 -6.41
C VAL A 17 3.85 -0.79 -4.90
N LEU A 18 3.91 -2.06 -4.47
CA LEU A 18 3.96 -2.39 -3.03
C LEU A 18 5.24 -1.88 -2.36
N ASP A 19 6.40 -1.93 -3.03
CA ASP A 19 7.64 -1.38 -2.49
C ASP A 19 7.55 0.14 -2.33
N ALA A 20 7.01 0.83 -3.33
CA ALA A 20 6.76 2.26 -3.23
C ALA A 20 5.85 2.59 -2.05
N LEU A 21 4.71 1.88 -1.91
CA LEU A 21 3.75 2.08 -0.82
C LEU A 21 4.35 1.80 0.56
N ALA A 22 5.20 0.78 0.70
CA ALA A 22 5.85 0.45 1.95
C ALA A 22 6.81 1.55 2.44
N ASP A 23 7.38 2.35 1.54
CA ASP A 23 8.20 3.51 1.91
C ASP A 23 7.39 4.64 2.57
N ARG A 24 6.06 4.68 2.37
CA ARG A 24 5.10 5.65 2.95
C ARG A 24 3.81 4.96 3.42
N HIS A 25 3.96 3.92 4.23
CA HIS A 25 2.82 3.11 4.66
C HIS A 25 1.83 3.86 5.56
N GLU A 26 2.28 4.86 6.33
CA GLU A 26 1.38 5.69 7.16
C GLU A 26 0.67 6.79 6.38
N GLU A 27 1.41 7.53 5.55
CA GLU A 27 0.89 8.69 4.80
C GLU A 27 0.05 8.28 3.58
N GLY A 28 0.34 7.11 3.02
CA GLY A 28 -0.18 6.69 1.73
C GLY A 28 0.33 7.52 0.56
N MET A 29 -0.09 7.15 -0.64
CA MET A 29 0.25 7.89 -1.86
C MET A 29 -0.92 7.95 -2.83
N THR A 30 -1.01 9.06 -3.55
CA THR A 30 -1.88 9.20 -4.71
C THR A 30 -1.38 8.32 -5.86
N VAL A 31 -2.27 8.00 -6.81
CA VAL A 31 -1.92 7.25 -8.03
C VAL A 31 -0.74 7.91 -8.77
N PHE A 32 -0.69 9.23 -8.83
CA PHE A 32 0.41 9.95 -9.51
C PHE A 32 1.75 9.81 -8.79
N GLU A 33 1.74 9.83 -7.45
CA GLU A 33 2.95 9.63 -6.65
C GLU A 33 3.48 8.20 -6.79
N ILE A 34 2.59 7.21 -6.77
CA ILE A 34 2.96 5.79 -7.00
C ILE A 34 3.57 5.64 -8.39
N ARG A 35 2.92 6.17 -9.43
CA ARG A 35 3.44 6.10 -10.81
C ARG A 35 4.86 6.67 -10.91
N SER A 36 5.10 7.81 -10.28
CA SER A 36 6.42 8.46 -10.31
C SER A 36 7.49 7.71 -9.52
N ARG A 37 7.12 7.01 -8.44
CA ARG A 37 8.07 6.30 -7.56
C ARG A 37 8.37 4.88 -8.02
N ALA A 38 7.35 4.17 -8.49
CA ALA A 38 7.50 2.81 -9.01
C ALA A 38 8.04 2.78 -10.45
N GLU A 39 8.18 3.95 -11.09
CA GLU A 39 8.67 4.08 -12.48
C GLU A 39 7.84 3.29 -13.50
N VAL A 40 6.52 3.23 -13.29
CA VAL A 40 5.56 2.49 -14.13
C VAL A 40 4.75 3.40 -15.05
N THR A 41 4.19 2.83 -16.12
CA THR A 41 3.28 3.54 -17.02
C THR A 41 1.85 3.60 -16.46
N ILE A 42 0.96 4.32 -17.17
CA ILE A 42 -0.47 4.38 -16.83
C ILE A 42 -1.13 3.02 -17.03
N ASP A 43 -0.87 2.33 -18.13
CA ASP A 43 -1.48 1.01 -18.40
C ASP A 43 -1.05 -0.03 -17.35
N GLN A 44 0.21 0.03 -16.92
CA GLN A 44 0.76 -0.85 -15.90
C GLN A 44 0.10 -0.60 -14.53
N ILE A 45 0.01 0.66 -14.10
CA ILE A 45 -0.60 0.99 -12.80
C ILE A 45 -2.12 0.74 -12.81
N GLU A 46 -2.79 0.92 -13.95
CA GLU A 46 -4.22 0.60 -14.12
C GLU A 46 -4.52 -0.90 -14.02
N GLY A 47 -3.56 -1.77 -14.37
CA GLY A 47 -3.68 -3.22 -14.13
C GLY A 47 -3.32 -3.62 -12.70
N ALA A 48 -2.23 -3.06 -12.16
CA ALA A 48 -1.71 -3.46 -10.86
C ALA A 48 -2.59 -3.02 -9.69
N LEU A 49 -3.14 -1.80 -9.70
CA LEU A 49 -3.93 -1.30 -8.57
C LEU A 49 -5.21 -2.11 -8.33
N PRO A 50 -6.03 -2.43 -9.35
CA PRO A 50 -7.18 -3.31 -9.15
C PRO A 50 -6.79 -4.70 -8.66
N ALA A 51 -5.75 -5.33 -9.24
CA ALA A 51 -5.31 -6.67 -8.82
C ALA A 51 -4.88 -6.70 -7.35
N LEU A 52 -4.07 -5.72 -6.93
CA LEU A 52 -3.66 -5.58 -5.53
C LEU A 52 -4.85 -5.30 -4.61
N LYS A 53 -5.85 -4.55 -5.07
CA LYS A 53 -7.05 -4.24 -4.29
C LYS A 53 -7.95 -5.47 -4.13
N GLU A 54 -8.14 -6.25 -5.20
CA GLU A 54 -8.91 -7.49 -5.20
C GLU A 54 -8.29 -8.53 -4.25
N ASP A 55 -6.96 -8.56 -4.20
CA ASP A 55 -6.21 -9.43 -3.28
C ASP A 55 -6.12 -8.89 -1.84
N GLY A 56 -6.72 -7.73 -1.56
CA GLY A 56 -6.76 -7.13 -0.23
C GLY A 56 -5.40 -6.61 0.27
N LEU A 57 -4.46 -6.32 -0.65
CA LEU A 57 -3.12 -5.88 -0.30
C LEU A 57 -2.98 -4.35 -0.20
N ILE A 58 -3.99 -3.62 -0.69
CA ILE A 58 -4.04 -2.16 -0.60
C ILE A 58 -5.43 -1.66 -0.21
N GLU A 59 -5.46 -0.50 0.42
CA GLU A 59 -6.66 0.23 0.78
C GLU A 59 -6.68 1.61 0.13
N VAL A 60 -7.88 2.08 -0.21
CA VAL A 60 -8.10 3.42 -0.75
C VAL A 60 -8.84 4.22 0.30
N GLU A 61 -8.25 5.32 0.73
CA GLU A 61 -8.82 6.18 1.75
C GLU A 61 -8.93 7.62 1.26
N ASP A 62 -10.00 8.29 1.70
CA ASP A 62 -10.13 9.73 1.58
C ASP A 62 -9.83 10.34 2.95
N ASN A 63 -8.75 11.11 3.03
CA ASN A 63 -8.30 11.75 4.27
C ASN A 63 -8.85 13.18 4.45
N GLY A 64 -9.80 13.60 3.61
CA GLY A 64 -10.38 14.94 3.60
C GLY A 64 -9.62 15.97 2.76
N GLU A 65 -8.34 15.72 2.43
CA GLU A 65 -7.55 16.56 1.53
C GLU A 65 -7.40 15.93 0.14
N ARG A 66 -7.20 14.61 0.10
CA ARG A 66 -6.98 13.84 -1.12
C ARG A 66 -7.28 12.36 -0.92
N THR A 67 -7.58 11.69 -2.03
CA THR A 67 -7.64 10.22 -2.07
C THR A 67 -6.24 9.64 -2.14
N VAL A 68 -5.91 8.77 -1.18
CA VAL A 68 -4.62 8.08 -1.09
C VAL A 68 -4.82 6.58 -1.08
N ILE A 69 -3.78 5.88 -1.49
CA ILE A 69 -3.67 4.42 -1.45
C ILE A 69 -2.65 4.06 -0.39
N LEU A 70 -2.98 3.09 0.45
CA LEU A 70 -2.14 2.59 1.53
C LEU A 70 -1.93 1.09 1.37
N PRO A 71 -0.75 0.55 1.73
CA PRO A 71 -0.59 -0.89 1.83
C PRO A 71 -1.42 -1.44 3.00
N ASP A 72 -1.91 -2.67 2.89
CA ASP A 72 -2.53 -3.35 4.03
C ASP A 72 -1.48 -3.68 5.10
N GLU A 73 -1.93 -3.78 6.36
CA GLU A 73 -1.10 -3.92 7.57
C GLU A 73 -0.17 -5.14 7.49
N ASP A 74 -0.61 -6.19 6.79
CA ASP A 74 0.16 -7.42 6.62
C ASP A 74 1.13 -7.39 5.44
N VAL A 75 1.20 -6.32 4.65
CA VAL A 75 2.04 -6.30 3.43
C VAL A 75 3.43 -5.71 3.68
N VAL A 76 3.54 -4.83 4.67
CA VAL A 76 4.79 -4.18 5.08
C VAL A 76 5.46 -5.06 6.13
N GLY A 77 6.74 -5.40 5.94
CA GLY A 77 7.52 -6.07 6.98
C GLY A 77 7.72 -5.13 8.18
N PRO A 78 7.93 -5.65 9.41
CA PRO A 78 8.07 -4.81 10.60
C PRO A 78 9.17 -3.76 10.37
N ALA A 79 8.79 -2.49 10.42
CA ALA A 79 9.75 -1.40 10.46
C ALA A 79 10.41 -1.42 11.85
N GLU A 80 11.74 -1.41 11.90
CA GLU A 80 12.42 -0.98 13.12
C GLU A 80 12.11 0.51 13.30
N THR A 81 11.05 0.87 14.06
CA THR A 81 10.86 2.11 14.87
C THR A 81 9.36 2.48 15.01
N ASP A 82 8.84 2.33 16.23
CA ASP A 82 7.71 3.09 16.85
C ASP A 82 6.26 3.03 16.28
N GLU A 83 5.81 1.92 15.68
CA GLU A 83 4.48 1.83 15.03
C GLU A 83 3.34 1.10 15.81
N GLU A 84 3.50 0.72 17.08
CA GLU A 84 2.48 -0.10 17.77
C GLU A 84 1.13 0.60 18.02
N THR A 85 1.05 1.94 17.93
CA THR A 85 -0.21 2.68 18.22
C THR A 85 -1.09 2.91 16.99
N SER A 86 -0.50 3.16 15.81
CA SER A 86 -1.22 3.51 14.57
C SER A 86 -1.96 2.31 13.97
N LEU A 87 -1.31 1.14 13.99
CA LEU A 87 -1.87 -0.14 13.53
C LEU A 87 -3.12 -0.54 14.34
N TYR A 88 -3.06 -0.41 15.66
CA TYR A 88 -4.18 -0.76 16.54
C TYR A 88 -5.40 0.16 16.34
N GLU A 89 -5.21 1.46 16.11
CA GLU A 89 -6.32 2.39 15.86
C GLU A 89 -7.03 2.11 14.53
N ARG A 90 -6.30 1.65 13.51
CA ARG A 90 -6.86 1.40 12.18
C ARG A 90 -7.58 0.05 12.09
N LEU A 91 -7.03 -1.00 12.70
CA LEU A 91 -7.72 -2.29 12.87
C LEU A 91 -9.01 -2.15 13.69
N ARG A 92 -9.02 -1.28 14.73
CA ARG A 92 -10.21 -1.00 15.54
C ARG A 92 -11.34 -0.37 14.73
N ARG A 93 -11.02 0.46 13.72
CA ARG A 93 -12.03 1.10 12.84
C ARG A 93 -12.68 0.11 11.86
N ARG A 94 -12.04 -1.04 11.61
CA ARG A 94 -12.54 -2.15 10.77
C ARG A 94 -13.60 -3.01 11.48
N LEU A 95 -13.65 -3.02 12.81
CA LEU A 95 -14.60 -3.83 13.59
C LEU A 95 -15.83 -2.99 13.98
N PRO A 96 -17.06 -3.40 13.58
CA PRO A 96 -18.27 -2.80 14.10
C PRO A 96 -18.50 -3.29 15.54
N PHE A 97 -18.50 -2.37 16.51
CA PHE A 97 -19.11 -2.60 17.82
C PHE A 97 -20.50 -1.99 17.83
#